data_AF-A0A854NDK0-F1
#
_entry.id   AF-A0A854NDK0-F1
#
_cell.length_a   1.000
_cell.length_b   1.000
_cell.length_c   1.000
_cell.angle_alpha   90.00
_cell.angle_beta   90.00
_cell.angle_gamma   90.00
#
_symmetry.space_group_name_H-M   'P 1'
#
loop_
_entity.id
_entity.type
_entity.pdbx_description
1 polymer ?
#
loop_
_entity_poly.entity_id
_entity_poly.type
_entity_poly.pdbx_seq_one_letter_code
_entity_poly.pdbx_strand_id
1 'polypeptide(L)' 'MHSRTGRAENPNQFKKIYPTLALVAYTLSFLDPENDWRNRMGALIEAFPAIKGLGPETMGFPSNWAELAIWRAGDHS' A
#
# COMPACT_ATOMS: atom_id res chain seq x y z
N MET A 1 -27.02 -9.52 -28.42
CA MET A 1 -25.57 -9.35 -28.65
C MET A 1 -25.03 -8.48 -27.53
N HIS A 2 -24.50 -9.08 -26.45
CA HIS A 2 -23.98 -8.33 -25.31
C HIS A 2 -22.52 -8.00 -25.56
N SER A 3 -22.23 -6.76 -25.96
CA SER A 3 -20.88 -6.25 -26.07
C SER A 3 -20.29 -6.10 -24.66
N ARG A 4 -19.50 -7.09 -24.25
CA ARG A 4 -18.65 -7.03 -23.07
C ARG A 4 -17.47 -6.14 -23.43
N THR A 5 -17.63 -4.83 -23.28
CA THR A 5 -16.51 -3.87 -23.37
C THR A 5 -15.54 -4.21 -22.25
N GLY A 6 -14.51 -4.99 -22.58
CA GLY A 6 -13.35 -5.17 -21.72
C GLY A 6 -12.74 -3.79 -21.50
N ARG A 7 -12.77 -3.32 -20.25
CA ARG A 7 -12.02 -2.16 -19.81
C ARG A 7 -10.57 -2.41 -20.23
N ALA A 8 -10.03 -1.60 -21.13
CA ALA A 8 -8.61 -1.63 -21.42
C ALA A 8 -7.90 -1.28 -20.11
N GLU A 9 -7.40 -2.29 -19.41
CA GLU A 9 -6.56 -2.14 -18.23
C GLU A 9 -5.37 -1.26 -18.64
N ASN A 10 -5.25 -0.07 -18.07
CA ASN A 10 -4.14 0.83 -18.39
C ASN A 10 -2.83 0.11 -18.02
N PRO A 11 -1.90 -0.16 -18.96
CA PRO A 11 -0.68 -0.94 -18.68
C PRO A 11 0.25 -0.28 -17.66
N ASN A 12 0.05 1.02 -17.38
CA ASN A 12 0.74 1.77 -16.32
C ASN A 12 0.17 1.56 -14.91
N GLN A 13 -0.95 0.85 -14.75
CA GLN A 13 -1.57 0.61 -13.43
C GLN A 13 -0.66 -0.23 -12.52
N PHE A 14 0.25 -1.02 -13.09
CA PHE A 14 1.26 -1.80 -12.38
C PHE A 14 2.52 -1.00 -11.98
N LYS A 15 2.61 0.31 -12.26
CA LYS A 15 3.77 1.13 -11.82
C LYS A 15 3.68 1.66 -10.39
N LYS A 16 2.68 1.23 -9.63
CA LYS A 16 2.46 1.68 -8.25
C LYS A 16 3.11 0.70 -7.28
N ILE A 17 3.84 1.22 -6.30
CA ILE A 17 4.58 0.39 -5.33
C ILE A 17 3.68 -0.11 -4.20
N TYR A 18 2.54 0.56 -3.96
CA TYR A 18 1.65 0.23 -2.85
C TYR A 18 1.18 -1.24 -2.83
N PRO A 19 0.68 -1.84 -3.93
CA PRO A 19 0.23 -3.24 -3.89
C PRO A 19 1.35 -4.22 -3.50
N THR A 20 2.57 -3.98 -3.97
CA THR A 20 3.73 -4.79 -3.61
C THR A 20 4.09 -4.64 -2.14
N LEU A 21 4.10 -3.40 -1.62
CA LEU A 21 4.35 -3.15 -0.20
C LEU A 21 3.28 -3.76 0.70
N ALA A 22 2.01 -3.67 0.31
CA ALA A 22 0.91 -4.32 1.01
C ALA A 22 1.07 -5.84 1.01
N LEU A 23 1.44 -6.47 -0.11
CA LEU A 23 1.67 -7.92 -0.15
C LEU A 23 2.81 -8.33 0.78
N VAL A 24 3.92 -7.58 0.81
CA VAL A 24 5.04 -7.83 1.73
C VAL A 24 4.60 -7.67 3.19
N ALA A 25 3.86 -6.61 3.52
CA ALA A 25 3.32 -6.36 4.85
C ALA A 25 2.45 -7.53 5.34
N TYR A 26 1.58 -8.04 4.47
CA TYR A 26 0.73 -9.19 4.70
C TYR A 26 1.57 -10.44 4.92
N THR A 27 2.48 -10.78 4.01
CA THR A 27 3.32 -11.98 4.15
C THR A 27 4.11 -11.97 5.46
N LEU A 28 4.69 -10.82 5.81
CA LEU A 28 5.43 -10.68 7.05
C LEU A 28 4.54 -10.76 8.29
N SER A 29 3.24 -10.40 8.24
CA SER A 29 2.34 -10.59 9.38
C SER A 29 2.08 -12.06 9.70
N PHE A 30 2.22 -12.97 8.74
CA PHE A 30 2.11 -14.41 8.99
C PHE A 30 3.44 -15.05 9.37
N LEU A 31 4.55 -14.62 8.76
CA LEU A 31 5.85 -15.23 8.98
C LEU A 31 6.53 -14.78 10.27
N ASP A 32 6.40 -13.50 10.61
CA ASP A 32 7.02 -12.90 11.79
C ASP A 32 6.11 -11.78 12.34
N PRO A 33 5.09 -12.14 13.15
CA PRO A 33 4.10 -11.19 13.63
C PRO A 33 4.69 -10.04 14.47
N GLU A 34 5.78 -10.32 15.20
CA GLU A 34 6.46 -9.37 16.09
C GLU A 34 7.41 -8.42 15.35
N ASN A 35 7.61 -8.62 14.04
CA ASN A 35 8.52 -7.78 13.30
C ASN A 35 8.03 -6.32 13.16
N ASP A 36 8.97 -5.39 13.28
CA ASP A 36 8.74 -3.95 13.28
C ASP A 36 8.73 -3.30 11.87
N TRP A 37 8.84 -4.11 10.80
CA TRP A 37 8.94 -3.62 9.42
C TRP A 37 7.75 -2.74 9.02
N ARG A 38 6.53 -3.09 9.43
CA ARG A 38 5.32 -2.30 9.12
C ARG A 38 5.41 -0.89 9.71
N ASN A 39 5.84 -0.77 10.97
CA ASN A 39 6.02 0.53 11.64
C ASN A 39 7.12 1.34 10.99
N ARG A 40 8.28 0.73 10.74
CA ARG A 40 9.41 1.38 10.07
C ARG A 40 9.04 1.86 8.67
N MET A 41 8.24 1.07 7.94
CA MET A 41 7.78 1.45 6.62
C MET A 41 6.77 2.59 6.66
N GLY A 42 5.79 2.52 7.57
CA GLY A 42 4.86 3.61 7.81
C GLY A 42 5.58 4.92 8.10
N ALA A 43 6.54 4.90 9.02
CA ALA A 43 7.36 6.06 9.37
C ALA A 43 8.15 6.63 8.17
N LEU A 44 8.68 5.77 7.29
CA LEU A 44 9.39 6.22 6.08
C LEU A 44 8.44 6.84 5.04
N ILE A 45 7.20 6.35 4.95
CA ILE A 45 6.18 6.92 4.05
C ILE A 45 5.69 8.27 4.60
N GLU A 46 5.50 8.40 5.92
CA GLU A 46 5.12 9.65 6.58
C GLU A 46 6.24 10.71 6.52
N ALA A 47 7.49 10.28 6.68
CA ALA A 47 8.66 11.16 6.54
C ALA A 47 8.96 11.54 5.08
N PHE A 48 8.24 10.95 4.11
CA PHE A 48 8.46 11.26 2.71
C PHE A 48 8.15 12.73 2.45
N PRO A 49 9.07 13.49 1.81
CA PRO A 49 8.93 14.92 1.68
C PRO A 49 7.68 15.29 0.88
N ALA A 50 6.93 16.27 1.38
CA ALA A 50 5.78 16.86 0.71
C ALA A 50 6.23 17.69 -0.51
N ILE A 51 6.66 17.00 -1.56
CA ILE A 51 6.98 17.60 -2.85
C ILE A 51 5.67 17.79 -3.60
N LYS A 52 5.44 18.98 -4.16
CA LYS A 52 4.22 19.28 -4.91
C LYS A 52 4.05 18.29 -6.07
N GLY A 53 3.00 17.47 -6.01
CA GLY A 53 2.71 16.47 -7.03
C GLY A 53 3.44 15.13 -6.86
N LEU A 54 4.11 14.90 -5.72
CA LEU A 54 4.69 13.60 -5.35
C LEU A 54 4.36 13.29 -3.90
N GLY A 55 3.54 12.27 -3.69
CA GLY A 55 3.07 11.83 -2.38
C GLY A 55 2.58 10.38 -2.41
N PRO A 56 2.15 9.82 -1.27
CA PRO A 56 1.67 8.44 -1.18
C PRO A 56 0.63 8.08 -2.25
N GLU A 57 -0.29 9.00 -2.57
CA GLU A 57 -1.32 8.82 -3.59
C GLU A 57 -0.71 8.60 -4.98
N THR A 58 0.37 9.30 -5.29
CA THR A 58 1.11 9.13 -6.56
C THR A 58 1.86 7.81 -6.61
N MET A 59 2.17 7.22 -5.46
CA MET A 59 2.76 5.88 -5.30
C MET A 59 1.70 4.76 -5.26
N GLY A 60 0.42 5.14 -5.28
CA GLY A 60 -0.74 4.24 -5.30
C GLY A 60 -1.32 3.89 -3.94
N PHE A 61 -0.91 4.60 -2.88
CA PHE A 61 -1.52 4.45 -1.57
C PHE A 61 -2.94 5.03 -1.57
N PRO A 62 -3.92 4.35 -0.95
CA PRO A 62 -5.22 4.95 -0.68
C PRO A 62 -5.06 6.10 0.33
N SER A 63 -5.97 7.08 0.31
CA SER A 63 -5.89 8.25 1.20
C SER A 63 -5.91 7.90 2.69
N ASN A 64 -6.54 6.77 3.05
CA ASN A 64 -6.63 6.26 4.41
C ASN A 64 -5.66 5.09 4.68
N TRP A 65 -4.56 4.98 3.92
CA TRP A 65 -3.68 3.81 4.00
C TRP A 65 -3.17 3.50 5.42
N ALA A 66 -2.84 4.52 6.20
CA ALA A 66 -2.33 4.37 7.58
C ALA A 66 -3.38 3.80 8.54
N GLU A 67 -4.67 3.91 8.22
CA GLU A 67 -5.77 3.38 9.02
C GLU A 67 -6.10 1.92 8.69
N LEU A 68 -5.56 1.39 7.59
CA LEU A 68 -5.83 0.02 7.18
C LEU A 68 -5.18 -0.97 8.14
N ALA A 69 -5.89 -2.06 8.47
CA ALA A 69 -5.43 -3.07 9.43
C ALA A 69 -4.05 -3.67 9.10
N ILE A 70 -3.69 -3.71 7.82
CA ILE A 70 -2.37 -4.20 7.37
C ILE A 70 -1.20 -3.29 7.77
N TRP A 71 -1.47 -2.02 8.10
CA TRP A 71 -0.48 -1.03 8.52
C TRP A 71 -0.59 -0.67 10.01
N ARG A 72 -1.72 -0.96 10.67
CA ARG A 72 -1.87 -0.84 12.11
C ARG A 72 -1.14 -1.99 12.78
N ALA A 73 0.03 -1.74 13.36
CA ALA A 73 0.72 -2.76 14.14
C ALA A 73 -0.13 -3.16 15.35
N GLY A 74 -0.45 -4.45 15.44
CA GLY A 74 -0.97 -5.08 16.64
C GLY A 74 -2.24 -4.44 17.21
N ASP A 75 -3.38 -4.69 16.58
CA ASP A 75 -4.64 -4.80 17.34
C ASP A 75 -5.17 -6.23 17.18
N HIS A 76 -4.35 -7.18 17.60
CA HIS A 76 -4.80 -8.50 18.02
C HIS A 76 -4.97 -8.46 19.53
N SER A 77 -5.93 -7.64 19.99
CA SER A 77 -6.46 -7.70 21.36
C SER A 77 -7.56 -8.76 21.44
#